data_AF-A0A3D4F6A3-F1
#
_entry.id   AF-A0A3D4F6A3-F1
#
_cell.length_a   1.000
_cell.length_b   1.000
_cell.length_c   1.000
_cell.angle_alpha   90.00
_cell.angle_beta   90.00
_cell.angle_gamma   90.00
#
_symmetry.space_group_name_H-M   'P 1'
#
loop_
_entity.id
_entity.type
_entity.pdbx_description
1 polymer ?
#
loop_
_entity_poly.entity_id
_entity_poly.type
_entity_poly.pdbx_seq_one_letter_code
_entity_poly.pdbx_strand_id
1 'polypeptide(L)'
;MKRLFIAKKLYASLTLSCLLMTATLGEVRLPSIIGNHMVLQREQANPIWGWADAHESITLHIGDQRVQTQAAADGGWKVTLDPLPVGGPYSMRIEGKNTLLLENIMVGEVWICSGQSNMQWSINASNDPDLEKLTAHYPNIRLVTVPRVGTQEPQSDFEGQWQPCSPETVGNFSAVGYFFGRQLHQTLNIPIGLINNAWGGSAAEAWVRRDLLEADARYEPLLERWKKTESDEALLKAMSDYEAALETWESAAATARGLGKDIPNRPRRPNNALTGNHRPGNIYNGVLRPTIGYGIRGAIWYQGESNAGRAYQYRDLFPLMIQNWRDVWGQGDFPFYWVQLADFRMEKDQPSDSDWAELREAQTMTMSRLPNTGEAVIIDLGEAQDIHPKNKEDVGKRLARWALAREYGFDLVHQSPRYASMERQGSKIILSFDHVGGGLDLFDVQKPVGFTIAGADQQFQHAEGKILN
;
A
#
# COMPACT_ATOMS: atom_id res chain seq x y z
N MET A 1 48.05 84.13 -16.02
CA MET A 1 47.30 83.75 -14.81
C MET A 1 45.83 84.11 -14.97
N LYS A 2 44.95 83.12 -15.16
CA LYS A 2 43.58 83.02 -14.62
C LYS A 2 42.91 81.76 -15.21
N ARG A 3 42.26 81.01 -14.31
CA ARG A 3 41.70 79.67 -14.46
C ARG A 3 40.50 79.64 -15.41
N LEU A 4 40.26 78.50 -16.06
CA LEU A 4 38.91 78.00 -16.29
C LEU A 4 38.87 76.48 -16.07
N PHE A 5 38.05 76.07 -15.11
CA PHE A 5 37.74 74.69 -14.74
C PHE A 5 36.78 74.09 -15.78
N ILE A 6 37.00 72.83 -16.19
CA ILE A 6 35.98 71.99 -16.83
C ILE A 6 35.83 70.72 -16.01
N ALA A 7 34.69 70.60 -15.34
CA ALA A 7 34.23 69.41 -14.65
C ALA A 7 33.68 68.40 -15.67
N LYS A 8 34.20 67.17 -15.67
CA LYS A 8 33.59 66.03 -16.38
C LYS A 8 32.44 65.49 -15.52
N LYS A 9 31.20 65.64 -16.00
CA LYS A 9 30.02 64.95 -15.47
C LYS A 9 30.08 63.47 -15.85
N LEU A 10 30.10 62.60 -14.84
CA LEU A 10 29.84 61.17 -14.99
C LEU A 10 28.31 60.99 -15.13
N TYR A 11 27.84 60.47 -16.27
CA TYR A 11 26.48 59.94 -16.38
C TYR A 11 26.53 58.47 -15.95
N ALA A 12 25.99 58.16 -14.76
CA ALA A 12 25.69 56.79 -14.36
C ALA A 12 24.32 56.43 -14.95
N SER A 13 24.32 55.60 -16.00
CA SER A 13 23.10 54.99 -16.53
C SER A 13 22.62 53.91 -15.56
N LEU A 14 21.50 54.17 -14.87
CA LEU A 14 20.80 53.21 -14.04
C LEU A 14 19.93 52.33 -14.96
N THR A 15 20.45 51.20 -15.43
CA THR A 15 19.66 50.18 -16.12
C THR A 15 18.84 49.41 -15.08
N LEU A 16 17.57 49.78 -14.96
CA LEU A 16 16.57 49.03 -14.19
C LEU A 16 16.20 47.76 -14.99
N SER A 17 16.88 46.65 -14.71
CA SER A 17 16.45 45.33 -15.21
C SER A 17 15.17 44.92 -14.48
N CYS A 18 14.01 45.21 -15.08
CA CYS A 18 12.77 44.54 -14.71
C CYS A 18 12.93 43.04 -15.00
N LEU A 19 13.13 42.23 -13.95
CA LEU A 19 12.80 40.81 -14.03
C LEU A 19 11.30 40.72 -14.29
N LEU A 20 10.92 40.48 -15.53
CA LEU A 20 9.62 39.91 -15.87
C LEU A 20 9.57 38.53 -15.21
N MET A 21 8.99 38.45 -14.02
CA MET A 21 8.42 37.20 -13.53
C MET A 21 7.31 36.83 -14.52
N THR A 22 7.61 35.98 -15.49
CA THR A 22 6.57 35.24 -16.19
C THR A 22 5.92 34.36 -15.13
N ALA A 23 4.78 34.81 -14.60
CA ALA A 23 3.88 33.91 -13.89
C ALA A 23 3.55 32.80 -14.88
N THR A 24 4.09 31.61 -14.65
CA THR A 24 3.65 30.40 -15.31
C THR A 24 2.16 30.28 -15.00
N LEU A 25 1.30 30.38 -16.00
CA LEU A 25 -0.14 30.20 -15.85
C LEU A 25 -0.37 28.76 -15.37
N GLY A 26 -0.81 28.59 -14.13
CA GLY A 26 -1.09 27.29 -13.55
C GLY A 26 -2.47 26.82 -13.96
N GLU A 27 -2.53 25.98 -14.99
CA GLU A 27 -3.77 25.30 -15.39
C GLU A 27 -4.27 24.33 -14.31
N VAL A 28 -5.58 24.04 -14.29
CA VAL A 28 -6.14 22.97 -13.46
C VAL A 28 -5.42 21.67 -13.79
N ARG A 29 -4.92 21.01 -12.75
CA ARG A 29 -4.23 19.72 -12.81
C ARG A 29 -4.74 18.79 -11.70
N LEU A 30 -4.70 17.50 -11.97
CA LEU A 30 -5.18 16.45 -11.08
C LEU A 30 -4.03 15.52 -10.69
N PRO A 31 -4.09 14.89 -9.50
CA PRO A 31 -3.20 13.78 -9.19
C PRO A 31 -3.52 12.58 -10.07
N SER A 32 -2.53 11.71 -10.33
CA SER A 32 -2.64 10.50 -11.15
C SER A 32 -3.72 9.52 -10.69
N ILE A 33 -4.12 9.55 -9.42
CA ILE A 33 -5.22 8.71 -8.91
C ILE A 33 -6.59 9.15 -9.44
N ILE A 34 -6.73 10.40 -9.89
CA ILE A 34 -7.96 10.96 -10.46
C ILE A 34 -7.76 11.14 -11.97
N GLY A 35 -8.25 10.19 -12.75
CA GLY A 35 -8.04 10.17 -14.19
C GLY A 35 -9.02 9.29 -14.94
N ASN A 36 -8.75 9.09 -16.23
CA ASN A 36 -9.50 8.16 -17.07
C ASN A 36 -9.51 6.76 -16.48
N HIS A 37 -10.58 5.99 -16.73
CA HIS A 37 -10.73 4.60 -16.29
C HIS A 37 -10.80 4.36 -14.77
N MET A 38 -10.82 5.42 -13.94
CA MET A 38 -10.89 5.25 -12.49
C MET A 38 -12.23 4.64 -12.04
N VAL A 39 -12.26 4.15 -10.80
CA VAL A 39 -13.48 3.68 -10.13
C VAL A 39 -13.74 4.55 -8.91
N LEU A 40 -14.88 5.22 -8.86
CA LEU A 40 -15.37 5.91 -7.67
C LEU A 40 -16.07 4.92 -6.75
N GLN A 41 -15.89 5.06 -5.44
CA GLN A 41 -16.51 4.16 -4.47
C GLN A 41 -18.01 4.45 -4.38
N ARG A 42 -18.84 3.41 -4.54
CA ARG A 42 -20.29 3.52 -4.40
C ARG A 42 -20.72 3.73 -2.94
N GLU A 43 -21.96 4.17 -2.77
CA GLU A 43 -22.66 4.29 -1.47
C GLU A 43 -22.00 5.26 -0.47
N GLN A 44 -21.09 6.11 -0.96
CA GLN A 44 -20.52 7.19 -0.18
C GLN A 44 -20.22 8.41 -1.04
N ALA A 45 -19.99 9.53 -0.37
CA ALA A 45 -19.52 10.73 -1.00
C ALA A 45 -18.06 10.54 -1.47
N ASN A 46 -17.73 11.04 -2.66
CA ASN A 46 -16.41 10.86 -3.26
C ASN A 46 -15.66 12.19 -3.36
N PRO A 47 -14.49 12.33 -2.71
CA PRO A 47 -13.69 13.52 -2.83
C PRO A 47 -12.96 13.56 -4.18
N ILE A 48 -12.98 14.71 -4.84
CA ILE A 48 -12.16 15.02 -6.02
C ILE A 48 -11.34 16.26 -5.69
N TRP A 49 -10.04 16.21 -5.97
CA TRP A 49 -9.10 17.28 -5.64
C TRP A 49 -8.05 17.46 -6.72
N GLY A 50 -7.33 18.57 -6.63
CA GLY A 50 -6.24 18.87 -7.54
C GLY A 50 -5.57 20.18 -7.17
N TRP A 51 -4.92 20.77 -8.17
CA TRP A 51 -4.31 22.09 -8.07
C TRP A 51 -4.76 22.98 -9.22
N ALA A 52 -4.76 24.29 -9.00
CA ALA A 52 -5.02 25.34 -9.98
C ALA A 52 -4.34 26.65 -9.51
N ASP A 53 -4.51 27.75 -10.25
CA ASP A 53 -4.06 29.05 -9.75
C ASP A 53 -4.82 29.46 -8.47
N ALA A 54 -4.16 30.18 -7.57
CA ALA A 54 -4.79 30.65 -6.34
C ALA A 54 -6.08 31.43 -6.62
N HIS A 55 -7.14 31.08 -5.88
CA HIS A 55 -8.49 31.65 -6.03
C HIS A 55 -9.17 31.41 -7.38
N GLU A 56 -8.64 30.51 -8.22
CA GLU A 56 -9.30 30.11 -9.45
C GLU A 56 -10.63 29.40 -9.16
N SER A 57 -11.69 29.81 -9.85
CA SER A 57 -13.00 29.16 -9.78
C SER A 57 -13.00 27.88 -10.60
N ILE A 58 -13.44 26.79 -9.98
CA ILE A 58 -13.46 25.46 -10.58
C ILE A 58 -14.88 24.92 -10.52
N THR A 59 -15.38 24.43 -11.65
CA THR A 59 -16.69 23.78 -11.76
C THR A 59 -16.51 22.36 -12.26
N LEU A 60 -17.11 21.39 -11.57
CA LEU A 60 -17.07 19.97 -11.94
C LEU A 60 -18.48 19.49 -12.28
N HIS A 61 -18.59 18.79 -13.40
CA HIS A 61 -19.80 18.13 -13.88
C HIS A 61 -19.60 16.61 -14.00
N ILE A 62 -20.48 15.81 -13.42
CA ILE A 62 -20.52 14.35 -13.58
C ILE A 62 -21.94 13.83 -13.35
N GLY A 63 -22.48 13.07 -14.31
CA GLY A 63 -23.90 12.70 -14.31
C GLY A 63 -24.76 13.97 -14.22
N ASP A 64 -25.70 14.00 -13.27
CA ASP A 64 -26.55 15.16 -13.00
C ASP A 64 -25.94 16.16 -12.00
N GLN A 65 -24.77 15.84 -11.41
CA GLN A 65 -24.14 16.67 -10.40
C GLN A 65 -23.34 17.81 -11.05
N ARG A 66 -23.50 19.02 -10.48
CA ARG A 66 -22.68 20.19 -10.76
C ARG A 66 -22.20 20.79 -9.44
N VAL A 67 -20.91 20.71 -9.17
CA VAL A 67 -20.29 21.25 -7.96
C VAL A 67 -19.29 22.34 -8.31
N GLN A 68 -19.16 23.35 -7.45
CA GLN A 68 -18.25 24.47 -7.65
C GLN A 68 -17.39 24.69 -6.40
N THR A 69 -16.14 25.08 -6.62
CA THR A 69 -15.20 25.47 -5.57
C THR A 69 -14.25 26.54 -6.08
N GLN A 70 -13.39 27.03 -5.20
CA GLN A 70 -12.25 27.86 -5.57
C GLN A 70 -10.97 27.25 -5.00
N ALA A 71 -9.88 27.35 -5.76
CA ALA A 71 -8.57 26.99 -5.24
C ALA A 71 -8.15 27.90 -4.08
N ALA A 72 -7.54 27.30 -3.07
CA ALA A 72 -7.00 28.02 -1.93
C ALA A 72 -5.76 28.85 -2.33
N ALA A 73 -5.21 29.61 -1.38
CA ALA A 73 -4.03 30.45 -1.62
C ALA A 73 -2.78 29.66 -2.02
N ASP A 74 -2.70 28.38 -1.65
CA ASP A 74 -1.64 27.44 -2.04
C ASP A 74 -1.92 26.73 -3.38
N GLY A 75 -3.03 27.06 -4.04
CA GLY A 75 -3.49 26.47 -5.30
C GLY A 75 -4.23 25.14 -5.15
N GLY A 76 -4.29 24.54 -3.95
CA GLY A 76 -5.03 23.31 -3.71
C GLY A 76 -6.54 23.53 -3.78
N TRP A 77 -7.28 22.59 -4.37
CA TRP A 77 -8.74 22.62 -4.36
C TRP A 77 -9.32 21.23 -4.11
N LYS A 78 -10.53 21.19 -3.55
CA LYS A 78 -11.27 19.96 -3.28
C LYS A 78 -12.77 20.22 -3.43
N VAL A 79 -13.46 19.26 -4.02
CA VAL A 79 -14.92 19.13 -4.02
C VAL A 79 -15.29 17.73 -3.56
N THR A 80 -16.51 17.60 -3.05
CA THR A 80 -17.08 16.30 -2.71
C THR A 80 -18.29 16.06 -3.58
N LEU A 81 -18.31 14.92 -4.26
CA LEU A 81 -19.45 14.44 -5.03
C LEU A 81 -20.37 13.66 -4.11
N ASP A 82 -21.67 13.85 -4.27
CA ASP A 82 -22.68 12.99 -3.65
C ASP A 82 -22.57 11.56 -4.21
N PRO A 83 -23.07 10.54 -3.51
CA PRO A 83 -23.08 9.17 -4.01
C PRO A 83 -23.68 9.07 -5.42
N LEU A 84 -22.96 8.41 -6.33
CA LEU A 84 -23.40 8.15 -7.69
C LEU A 84 -24.01 6.74 -7.82
N PRO A 85 -24.96 6.52 -8.75
CA PRO A 85 -25.44 5.18 -9.05
C PRO A 85 -24.31 4.26 -9.54
N VAL A 86 -24.31 3.02 -9.06
CA VAL A 86 -23.37 1.96 -9.47
C VAL A 86 -23.42 1.74 -10.98
N GLY A 87 -22.26 1.51 -11.59
CA GLY A 87 -22.14 1.26 -13.04
C GLY A 87 -21.29 2.33 -13.72
N GLY A 88 -21.77 2.83 -14.85
CA GLY A 88 -21.02 3.68 -15.77
C GLY A 88 -21.07 3.13 -17.21
N PRO A 89 -20.24 3.64 -18.13
CA PRO A 89 -19.23 4.67 -17.89
C PRO A 89 -19.84 6.06 -17.70
N TYR A 90 -19.27 6.83 -16.77
CA TYR A 90 -19.48 8.27 -16.63
C TYR A 90 -18.34 9.04 -17.30
N SER A 91 -18.62 10.28 -17.66
CA SER A 91 -17.60 11.29 -17.99
C SER A 91 -17.67 12.42 -16.98
N MET A 92 -16.50 12.95 -16.60
CA MET A 92 -16.35 14.07 -15.69
C MET A 92 -15.68 15.22 -16.41
N ARG A 93 -16.33 16.39 -16.44
CA ARG A 93 -15.77 17.61 -16.99
C ARG A 93 -15.41 18.56 -15.86
N ILE A 94 -14.17 19.04 -15.84
CA ILE A 94 -13.67 19.99 -14.84
C ILE A 94 -13.26 21.27 -15.58
N GLU A 95 -13.90 22.37 -15.24
CA GLU A 95 -13.78 23.67 -15.90
C GLU A 95 -13.17 24.69 -14.93
N GLY A 96 -12.00 25.20 -15.30
CA GLY A 96 -11.36 26.39 -14.73
C GLY A 96 -10.87 27.30 -15.86
N LYS A 97 -9.61 27.72 -15.83
CA LYS A 97 -8.95 28.41 -16.95
C LYS A 97 -8.70 27.48 -18.14
N ASN A 98 -8.51 26.19 -17.88
CA ASN A 98 -8.54 25.12 -18.87
C ASN A 98 -9.72 24.17 -18.58
N THR A 99 -9.98 23.24 -19.49
CA THR A 99 -11.01 22.21 -19.32
C THR A 99 -10.38 20.83 -19.40
N LEU A 100 -10.58 20.02 -18.36
CA LEU A 100 -10.21 18.61 -18.34
C LEU A 100 -11.46 17.76 -18.57
N LEU A 101 -11.34 16.75 -19.43
CA LEU A 101 -12.37 15.73 -19.64
C LEU A 101 -11.78 14.37 -19.23
N LEU A 102 -12.37 13.77 -18.20
CA LEU A 102 -12.09 12.41 -17.79
C LEU A 102 -13.20 11.49 -18.29
N GLU A 103 -12.82 10.38 -18.89
CA GLU A 103 -13.74 9.43 -19.53
C GLU A 103 -13.63 8.03 -18.92
N ASN A 104 -14.68 7.24 -19.15
CA ASN A 104 -14.74 5.83 -18.73
C ASN A 104 -14.60 5.64 -17.21
N ILE A 105 -15.19 6.56 -16.44
CA ILE A 105 -15.23 6.48 -14.98
C ILE A 105 -16.32 5.49 -14.58
N MET A 106 -15.98 4.54 -13.73
CA MET A 106 -16.95 3.59 -13.17
C MET A 106 -17.30 3.97 -11.73
N VAL A 107 -18.45 3.50 -11.25
CA VAL A 107 -18.86 3.58 -9.86
C VAL A 107 -19.07 2.15 -9.35
N GLY A 108 -18.35 1.77 -8.30
CA GLY A 108 -18.27 0.39 -7.84
C GLY A 108 -17.53 0.26 -6.51
N GLU A 109 -16.81 -0.83 -6.30
CA GLU A 109 -16.01 -1.05 -5.08
C GLU A 109 -14.55 -0.73 -5.32
N VAL A 110 -13.89 -0.05 -4.39
CA VAL A 110 -12.48 0.33 -4.47
C VAL A 110 -11.72 -0.25 -3.28
N TRP A 111 -10.66 -1.00 -3.55
CA TRP A 111 -9.85 -1.64 -2.52
C TRP A 111 -8.36 -1.31 -2.68
N ILE A 112 -7.71 -1.06 -1.55
CA ILE A 112 -6.24 -0.94 -1.48
C ILE A 112 -5.63 -2.34 -1.34
N CYS A 113 -4.70 -2.69 -2.22
CA CYS A 113 -3.91 -3.92 -2.18
C CYS A 113 -2.49 -3.57 -1.69
N SER A 114 -2.21 -3.81 -0.40
CA SER A 114 -0.99 -3.34 0.26
C SER A 114 -0.24 -4.40 1.06
N GLY A 115 0.96 -4.05 1.51
CA GLY A 115 1.87 -4.92 2.24
C GLY A 115 3.21 -5.07 1.53
N GLN A 116 3.80 -6.27 1.60
CA GLN A 116 5.13 -6.53 1.06
C GLN A 116 5.13 -7.46 -0.15
N SER A 117 6.18 -8.28 -0.31
CA SER A 117 6.50 -9.00 -1.54
C SER A 117 5.39 -9.96 -1.94
N ASN A 118 4.73 -10.58 -0.98
CA ASN A 118 3.63 -11.49 -1.24
C ASN A 118 2.35 -10.79 -1.74
N MET A 119 2.05 -9.55 -1.31
CA MET A 119 1.02 -8.73 -1.97
C MET A 119 1.51 -8.19 -3.32
N GLN A 120 2.78 -7.77 -3.40
CA GLN A 120 3.38 -7.24 -4.63
C GLN A 120 3.50 -8.32 -5.73
N TRP A 121 3.48 -9.60 -5.35
CA TRP A 121 3.71 -10.74 -6.23
C TRP A 121 2.79 -10.67 -7.44
N SER A 122 3.36 -10.74 -8.63
CA SER A 122 2.62 -10.51 -9.87
C SER A 122 1.94 -11.77 -10.37
N ILE A 123 0.93 -11.61 -11.23
CA ILE A 123 0.33 -12.72 -11.98
C ILE A 123 1.38 -13.46 -12.79
N ASN A 124 2.32 -12.77 -13.43
CA ASN A 124 3.43 -13.39 -14.16
C ASN A 124 4.29 -14.36 -13.31
N ALA A 125 4.27 -14.22 -11.98
CA ALA A 125 5.04 -15.04 -11.05
C ALA A 125 4.18 -16.03 -10.24
N SER A 126 2.85 -16.03 -10.40
CA SER A 126 1.95 -16.98 -9.72
C SER A 126 1.84 -18.30 -10.49
N ASN A 127 1.04 -19.24 -9.96
CA ASN A 127 0.66 -20.45 -10.70
C ASN A 127 -0.11 -20.10 -11.99
N ASP A 128 0.07 -20.92 -13.02
CA ASP A 128 -0.62 -20.90 -14.31
C ASP A 128 -0.78 -19.50 -14.94
N PRO A 129 0.31 -18.70 -15.01
CA PRO A 129 0.24 -17.29 -15.39
C PRO A 129 -0.20 -17.09 -16.84
N ASP A 130 0.10 -18.05 -17.71
CA ASP A 130 -0.30 -18.06 -19.12
C ASP A 130 -1.81 -18.21 -19.26
N LEU A 131 -2.41 -19.20 -18.61
CA LEU A 131 -3.85 -19.42 -18.61
C LEU A 131 -4.60 -18.24 -17.98
N GLU A 132 -4.08 -17.70 -16.88
CA GLU A 132 -4.76 -16.62 -16.18
C GLU A 132 -4.74 -15.29 -16.93
N LYS A 133 -3.66 -14.99 -17.66
CA LYS A 133 -3.64 -13.82 -18.54
C LYS A 133 -4.59 -13.98 -19.72
N LEU A 134 -4.60 -15.15 -20.36
CA LEU A 134 -5.45 -15.40 -21.54
C LEU A 134 -6.94 -15.21 -21.26
N THR A 135 -7.38 -15.41 -20.01
CA THR A 135 -8.80 -15.32 -19.63
C THR A 135 -9.16 -14.01 -18.90
N ALA A 136 -8.20 -13.10 -18.68
CA ALA A 136 -8.37 -11.87 -17.91
C ALA A 136 -9.15 -10.75 -18.64
N HIS A 137 -10.26 -11.07 -19.30
CA HIS A 137 -11.11 -10.13 -20.03
C HIS A 137 -12.16 -9.46 -19.12
N TYR A 138 -11.69 -8.66 -18.16
CA TYR A 138 -12.55 -8.04 -17.14
C TYR A 138 -12.46 -6.50 -17.20
N PRO A 139 -12.98 -5.84 -18.25
CA PRO A 139 -12.81 -4.39 -18.42
C PRO A 139 -13.45 -3.55 -17.29
N ASN A 140 -14.39 -4.11 -16.53
CA ASN A 140 -15.00 -3.48 -15.35
C ASN A 140 -14.17 -3.65 -14.06
N ILE A 141 -13.09 -4.41 -14.10
CA ILE A 141 -12.03 -4.37 -13.09
C ILE A 141 -10.99 -3.35 -13.56
N ARG A 142 -10.65 -2.38 -12.73
CA ARG A 142 -9.68 -1.32 -13.02
C ARG A 142 -8.51 -1.43 -12.08
N LEU A 143 -7.31 -1.32 -12.64
CA LEU A 143 -6.05 -1.56 -11.95
C LEU A 143 -5.22 -0.28 -11.96
N VAL A 144 -4.66 0.10 -10.82
CA VAL A 144 -3.63 1.15 -10.74
C VAL A 144 -2.51 0.69 -9.82
N THR A 145 -1.26 0.93 -10.22
CA THR A 145 -0.09 0.62 -9.40
C THR A 145 0.61 1.91 -9.00
N VAL A 146 0.85 2.08 -7.71
CA VAL A 146 1.63 3.21 -7.17
C VAL A 146 3.13 2.85 -7.22
N PRO A 147 3.98 3.69 -7.83
CA PRO A 147 5.42 3.53 -7.79
C PRO A 147 5.98 3.48 -6.36
N ARG A 148 7.07 2.71 -6.22
CA ARG A 148 7.75 2.50 -4.94
C ARG A 148 8.77 3.62 -4.71
N VAL A 149 8.37 4.65 -3.98
CA VAL A 149 9.22 5.80 -3.62
C VAL A 149 9.40 5.84 -2.11
N GLY A 150 10.62 5.69 -1.62
CA GLY A 150 10.93 5.74 -0.19
C GLY A 150 11.48 7.10 0.16
N THR A 151 10.70 7.89 0.90
CA THR A 151 11.06 9.29 1.20
C THR A 151 10.46 9.77 2.52
N GLN A 152 11.15 10.67 3.22
CA GLN A 152 10.58 11.38 4.37
C GLN A 152 9.72 12.58 3.93
N GLU A 153 9.85 13.02 2.67
CA GLU A 153 9.07 14.13 2.13
C GLU A 153 7.67 13.64 1.72
N PRO A 154 6.60 14.19 2.30
CA PRO A 154 5.24 13.76 1.99
C PRO A 154 4.89 13.97 0.51
N GLN A 155 4.61 12.90 -0.23
CA GLN A 155 4.20 12.99 -1.62
C GLN A 155 2.69 13.21 -1.72
N SER A 156 2.26 14.04 -2.66
CA SER A 156 0.85 14.36 -2.94
C SER A 156 0.36 13.80 -4.28
N ASP A 157 1.26 13.19 -5.06
CA ASP A 157 0.98 12.58 -6.36
C ASP A 157 1.98 11.44 -6.63
N PHE A 158 1.75 10.67 -7.70
CA PHE A 158 2.65 9.62 -8.16
C PHE A 158 2.56 9.44 -9.68
N GLU A 159 3.56 8.84 -10.31
CA GLU A 159 3.48 8.53 -11.75
C GLU A 159 2.71 7.22 -11.99
N GLY A 160 1.47 7.32 -12.45
CA GLY A 160 0.66 6.15 -12.82
C GLY A 160 -0.68 6.53 -13.43
N GLN A 161 -1.43 5.52 -13.84
CA GLN A 161 -2.78 5.69 -14.37
C GLN A 161 -3.61 4.43 -14.18
N TRP A 162 -4.92 4.59 -14.05
CA TRP A 162 -5.86 3.47 -14.06
C TRP A 162 -5.91 2.81 -15.43
N GLN A 163 -6.02 1.48 -15.43
CA GLN A 163 -6.12 0.67 -16.65
C GLN A 163 -7.26 -0.34 -16.51
N PRO A 164 -8.04 -0.61 -17.57
CA PRO A 164 -8.91 -1.79 -17.61
C PRO A 164 -8.09 -3.07 -17.42
N CYS A 165 -8.63 -4.05 -16.68
CA CYS A 165 -8.04 -5.38 -16.62
C CYS A 165 -8.24 -6.09 -17.97
N SER A 166 -7.12 -6.46 -18.58
CA SER A 166 -7.03 -7.21 -19.83
C SER A 166 -5.84 -8.18 -19.78
N PRO A 167 -5.70 -9.11 -20.74
CA PRO A 167 -4.51 -9.95 -20.86
C PRO A 167 -3.19 -9.16 -20.87
N GLU A 168 -3.19 -7.94 -21.42
CA GLU A 168 -2.02 -7.07 -21.56
C GLU A 168 -1.66 -6.33 -20.26
N THR A 169 -2.65 -5.99 -19.42
CA THR A 169 -2.45 -5.13 -18.25
C THR A 169 -2.31 -5.91 -16.94
N VAL A 170 -2.89 -7.11 -16.85
CA VAL A 170 -2.97 -7.86 -15.59
C VAL A 170 -1.64 -8.47 -15.16
N GLY A 171 -0.75 -8.80 -16.10
CA GLY A 171 0.42 -9.66 -15.85
C GLY A 171 1.38 -9.15 -14.77
N ASN A 172 1.55 -7.82 -14.64
CA ASN A 172 2.42 -7.20 -13.64
C ASN A 172 1.68 -6.67 -12.41
N PHE A 173 0.35 -6.82 -12.36
CA PHE A 173 -0.45 -6.42 -11.21
C PHE A 173 -0.36 -7.46 -10.08
N SER A 174 -0.68 -7.04 -8.85
CA SER A 174 -0.75 -7.91 -7.67
C SER A 174 -1.68 -9.10 -7.94
N ALA A 175 -1.16 -10.32 -7.83
CA ALA A 175 -1.92 -11.54 -8.03
C ALA A 175 -3.00 -11.70 -6.95
N VAL A 176 -2.64 -11.51 -5.68
CA VAL A 176 -3.61 -11.56 -4.56
C VAL A 176 -4.71 -10.52 -4.76
N GLY A 177 -4.34 -9.29 -5.10
CA GLY A 177 -5.30 -8.22 -5.40
C GLY A 177 -6.22 -8.55 -6.58
N TYR A 178 -5.66 -9.04 -7.69
CA TYR A 178 -6.43 -9.46 -8.85
C TYR A 178 -7.43 -10.56 -8.51
N PHE A 179 -7.00 -11.65 -7.86
CA PHE A 179 -7.89 -12.77 -7.55
C PHE A 179 -8.98 -12.37 -6.54
N PHE A 180 -8.65 -11.53 -5.56
CA PHE A 180 -9.63 -10.91 -4.68
C PHE A 180 -10.69 -10.11 -5.45
N GLY A 181 -10.25 -9.16 -6.30
CA GLY A 181 -11.17 -8.32 -7.06
C GLY A 181 -11.95 -9.08 -8.13
N ARG A 182 -11.36 -10.10 -8.76
CA ARG A 182 -12.03 -11.01 -9.70
C ARG A 182 -13.17 -11.74 -9.01
N GLN A 183 -12.93 -12.29 -7.82
CA GLN A 183 -13.96 -12.98 -7.05
C GLN A 183 -15.11 -12.04 -6.66
N LEU A 184 -14.79 -10.81 -6.20
CA LEU A 184 -15.83 -9.81 -5.91
C LEU A 184 -16.62 -9.43 -7.17
N HIS A 185 -15.94 -9.16 -8.28
CA HIS A 185 -16.57 -8.81 -9.54
C HIS A 185 -17.54 -9.89 -10.03
N GLN A 186 -17.10 -11.16 -10.02
CA GLN A 186 -17.93 -12.30 -10.44
C GLN A 186 -19.15 -12.51 -9.54
N THR A 187 -19.04 -12.19 -8.25
CA THR A 187 -20.13 -12.42 -7.28
C THR A 187 -21.11 -11.26 -7.25
N LEU A 188 -20.61 -10.02 -7.26
CA LEU A 188 -21.41 -8.81 -7.12
C LEU A 188 -21.92 -8.30 -8.48
N ASN A 189 -21.25 -8.65 -9.57
CA ASN A 189 -21.52 -8.17 -10.92
C ASN A 189 -21.51 -6.63 -11.04
N ILE A 190 -20.56 -5.98 -10.37
CA ILE A 190 -20.35 -4.51 -10.37
C ILE A 190 -18.89 -4.16 -10.68
N PRO A 191 -18.57 -2.92 -11.08
CA PRO A 191 -17.19 -2.50 -11.28
C PRO A 191 -16.33 -2.61 -10.01
N ILE A 192 -15.05 -2.97 -10.17
CA ILE A 192 -14.09 -3.09 -9.06
C ILE A 192 -12.82 -2.29 -9.41
N GLY A 193 -12.39 -1.38 -8.53
CA GLY A 193 -11.11 -0.69 -8.58
C GLY A 193 -10.12 -1.28 -7.59
N LEU A 194 -8.90 -1.60 -8.06
CA LEU A 194 -7.83 -2.16 -7.24
C LEU A 194 -6.60 -1.25 -7.31
N ILE A 195 -6.17 -0.75 -6.16
CA ILE A 195 -5.01 0.12 -6.02
C ILE A 195 -3.87 -0.70 -5.41
N ASN A 196 -2.91 -1.12 -6.22
CA ASN A 196 -1.72 -1.82 -5.74
C ASN A 196 -0.66 -0.80 -5.32
N ASN A 197 -0.33 -0.78 -4.04
CA ASN A 197 0.77 0.04 -3.52
C ASN A 197 1.80 -0.78 -2.75
N ALA A 198 1.75 -2.12 -2.83
CA ALA A 198 2.63 -3.00 -2.08
C ALA A 198 4.13 -2.86 -2.44
N TRP A 199 5.00 -3.05 -1.43
CA TRP A 199 6.44 -2.97 -1.59
C TRP A 199 7.16 -4.12 -0.89
N GLY A 200 7.74 -5.02 -1.70
CA GLY A 200 8.59 -6.13 -1.31
C GLY A 200 9.63 -5.80 -0.25
N GLY A 201 9.69 -6.61 0.80
CA GLY A 201 10.57 -6.44 1.96
C GLY A 201 10.18 -5.33 2.93
N SER A 202 9.06 -4.62 2.73
CA SER A 202 8.70 -3.54 3.64
C SER A 202 8.46 -4.00 5.07
N ALA A 203 8.89 -3.18 6.04
CA ALA A 203 8.58 -3.36 7.45
C ALA A 203 7.38 -2.48 7.84
N ALA A 204 6.54 -2.94 8.77
CA ALA A 204 5.29 -2.26 9.14
C ALA A 204 5.51 -0.80 9.59
N GLU A 205 6.62 -0.49 10.29
CA GLU A 205 6.93 0.87 10.73
C GLU A 205 7.13 1.87 9.57
N ALA A 206 7.49 1.39 8.38
CA ALA A 206 7.66 2.25 7.21
C ALA A 206 6.32 2.77 6.67
N TRP A 207 5.21 2.12 7.03
CA TRP A 207 3.84 2.43 6.63
C TRP A 207 3.08 3.29 7.64
N VAL A 208 3.70 3.61 8.77
CA VAL A 208 3.15 4.47 9.83
C VAL A 208 3.76 5.86 9.70
N ARG A 209 2.99 6.90 10.00
CA ARG A 209 3.57 8.24 10.16
C ARG A 209 4.71 8.21 11.19
N ARG A 210 5.83 8.82 10.84
CA ARG A 210 7.02 8.83 11.71
C ARG A 210 6.76 9.55 13.04
N ASP A 211 5.99 10.62 13.04
CA ASP A 211 5.67 11.39 14.25
C ASP A 211 4.88 10.59 15.28
N LEU A 212 4.00 9.67 14.85
CA LEU A 212 3.30 8.75 15.75
C LEU A 212 4.25 7.77 16.44
N LEU A 213 5.25 7.29 15.70
CA LEU A 213 6.27 6.41 16.27
C LEU A 213 7.18 7.18 17.24
N GLU A 214 7.53 8.43 16.92
CA GLU A 214 8.33 9.31 17.77
C GLU A 214 7.63 9.71 19.08
N ALA A 215 6.30 9.82 19.05
CA ALA A 215 5.50 10.14 20.22
C ALA A 215 5.31 8.97 21.19
N ASP A 216 5.67 7.74 20.80
CA ASP A 216 5.43 6.53 21.59
C ASP A 216 6.74 5.87 22.02
N ALA A 217 7.00 5.89 23.32
CA ALA A 217 8.22 5.39 23.94
C ALA A 217 8.52 3.90 23.62
N ARG A 218 7.50 3.11 23.26
CA ARG A 218 7.70 1.70 22.84
C ARG A 218 8.58 1.57 21.60
N TYR A 219 8.67 2.60 20.76
CA TYR A 219 9.45 2.61 19.53
C TYR A 219 10.78 3.37 19.63
N GLU A 220 11.14 3.90 20.81
CA GLU A 220 12.42 4.59 21.03
C GLU A 220 13.64 3.76 20.58
N PRO A 221 13.78 2.45 20.92
CA PRO A 221 14.92 1.67 20.46
C PRO A 221 15.00 1.53 18.93
N LEU A 222 13.84 1.48 18.27
CA LEU A 222 13.75 1.41 16.81
C LEU A 222 14.20 2.73 16.19
N LEU A 223 13.76 3.86 16.74
CA LEU A 223 14.09 5.19 16.26
C LEU A 223 15.56 5.53 16.50
N GLU A 224 16.13 5.17 17.64
CA GLU A 224 17.55 5.38 17.94
C GLU A 224 18.47 4.66 16.95
N ARG A 225 18.10 3.44 16.52
CA ARG A 225 18.82 2.74 15.45
C ARG A 225 18.79 3.54 14.14
N TRP A 226 17.63 4.08 13.77
CA TRP A 226 17.48 4.87 12.55
C TRP A 226 18.19 6.22 12.62
N LYS A 227 18.15 6.93 13.75
CA LYS A 227 18.92 8.16 13.96
C LYS A 227 20.41 7.93 13.71
N LYS A 228 20.97 6.81 14.20
CA LYS A 228 22.36 6.43 13.93
C LYS A 228 22.64 6.21 12.45
N THR A 229 21.74 5.53 11.73
CA THR A 229 21.86 5.33 10.27
C THR A 229 21.74 6.65 9.51
N GLU A 230 20.87 7.55 9.95
CA GLU A 230 20.65 8.88 9.36
C GLU A 230 21.86 9.80 9.53
N SER A 231 22.60 9.65 10.63
CA SER A 231 23.83 10.39 10.92
C SER A 231 25.11 9.69 10.44
N ASP A 232 25.01 8.58 9.70
CA ASP A 232 26.20 7.84 9.24
C ASP A 232 26.94 8.65 8.16
N GLU A 233 28.05 9.27 8.56
CA GLU A 233 28.89 10.12 7.69
C GLU A 233 29.39 9.38 6.45
N ALA A 234 29.68 8.08 6.55
CA ALA A 234 30.16 7.30 5.42
C ALA A 234 29.04 7.07 4.40
N LEU A 235 27.82 6.79 4.87
CA LEU A 235 26.64 6.69 4.02
C LEU A 235 26.32 8.03 3.34
N LEU A 236 26.29 9.12 4.11
CA LEU A 236 26.00 10.46 3.59
C LEU A 236 27.04 10.89 2.56
N LYS A 237 28.33 10.63 2.82
CA LYS A 237 29.39 10.92 1.87
C LYS A 237 29.26 10.07 0.60
N ALA A 238 29.01 8.78 0.71
CA ALA A 238 28.85 7.91 -0.46
C ALA A 238 27.66 8.34 -1.34
N MET A 239 26.57 8.80 -0.73
CA MET A 239 25.42 9.36 -1.45
C MET A 239 25.78 10.67 -2.16
N SER A 240 26.44 11.60 -1.47
CA SER A 240 26.88 12.88 -2.06
C SER A 240 27.87 12.68 -3.21
N ASP A 241 28.86 11.79 -3.04
CA ASP A 241 29.81 11.44 -4.10
C ASP A 241 29.08 10.84 -5.33
N TYR A 242 28.05 10.03 -5.10
CA TYR A 242 27.23 9.46 -6.17
C TYR A 242 26.40 10.51 -6.92
N GLU A 243 25.77 11.45 -6.22
CA GLU A 243 24.98 12.53 -6.82
C GLU A 243 25.84 13.42 -7.71
N ALA A 244 27.03 13.82 -7.24
CA ALA A 244 27.99 14.59 -8.03
C ALA A 244 28.47 13.81 -9.28
N ALA A 245 28.73 12.51 -9.12
CA ALA A 245 29.10 11.65 -10.25
C ALA A 245 27.95 11.48 -11.25
N LEU A 246 26.70 11.41 -10.77
CA LEU A 246 25.51 11.27 -11.59
C LEU A 246 25.25 12.54 -12.42
N GLU A 247 25.33 13.72 -11.82
CA GLU A 247 25.19 15.00 -12.53
C GLU A 247 26.25 15.14 -13.63
N THR A 248 27.50 14.78 -13.31
CA THR A 248 28.60 14.75 -14.29
C THR A 248 28.29 13.78 -15.43
N TRP A 249 27.78 12.59 -15.11
CA TRP A 249 27.39 11.60 -16.10
C TRP A 249 26.21 12.05 -16.96
N GLU A 250 25.19 12.68 -16.40
CA GLU A 250 24.00 13.13 -17.14
C GLU A 250 24.36 14.17 -18.20
N SER A 251 25.21 15.14 -17.85
CA SER A 251 25.75 16.13 -18.79
C SER A 251 26.56 15.46 -19.92
N ALA A 252 27.43 14.50 -19.56
CA ALA A 252 28.22 13.74 -20.54
C ALA A 252 27.34 12.86 -21.45
N ALA A 253 26.30 12.22 -20.89
CA ALA A 253 25.37 11.37 -21.59
C ALA A 253 24.45 12.16 -22.53
N ALA A 254 24.02 13.36 -22.13
CA ALA A 254 23.26 14.27 -23.00
C ALA A 254 24.12 14.74 -24.17
N THR A 255 25.38 15.10 -23.91
CA THR A 255 26.35 15.49 -24.94
C THR A 255 26.62 14.34 -25.92
N ALA A 256 26.89 13.13 -25.41
CA ALA A 256 27.11 11.94 -26.22
C ALA A 256 25.89 11.62 -27.11
N ARG A 257 24.67 11.69 -26.56
CA ARG A 257 23.42 11.54 -27.32
C ARG A 257 23.29 12.57 -28.44
N GLY A 258 23.54 13.84 -28.15
CA GLY A 258 23.49 14.91 -29.15
C GLY A 258 24.53 14.75 -30.28
N LEU A 259 25.63 14.07 -30.00
CA LEU A 259 26.71 13.81 -30.97
C LEU A 259 26.64 12.41 -31.62
N GLY A 260 25.63 11.59 -31.31
CA GLY A 260 25.52 10.21 -31.81
C GLY A 260 26.67 9.30 -31.37
N LYS A 261 27.28 9.56 -30.21
CA LYS A 261 28.37 8.76 -29.63
C LYS A 261 27.86 7.81 -28.56
N ASP A 262 28.68 6.81 -28.24
CA ASP A 262 28.43 5.90 -27.13
C ASP A 262 28.28 6.66 -25.81
N ILE A 263 27.25 6.30 -25.06
CA ILE A 263 26.93 6.90 -23.76
C ILE A 263 27.90 6.31 -22.72
N PRO A 264 28.59 7.13 -21.92
CA PRO A 264 29.48 6.63 -20.87
C PRO A 264 28.72 5.78 -19.85
N ASN A 265 29.44 4.94 -19.10
CA ASN A 265 28.81 4.12 -18.06
C ASN A 265 28.22 4.99 -16.95
N ARG A 266 26.96 4.71 -16.59
CA ARG A 266 26.30 5.36 -15.46
C ARG A 266 26.98 4.96 -14.14
N PRO A 267 27.24 5.90 -13.22
CA PRO A 267 27.78 5.56 -11.91
C PRO A 267 26.86 4.57 -11.18
N ARG A 268 27.46 3.66 -10.41
CA ARG A 268 26.72 2.68 -9.62
C ARG A 268 26.15 3.35 -8.37
N ARG A 269 24.83 3.25 -8.18
CA ARG A 269 24.17 3.77 -6.98
C ARG A 269 24.63 3.01 -5.73
N PRO A 270 25.08 3.70 -4.66
CA PRO A 270 25.31 3.07 -3.37
C PRO A 270 24.02 2.48 -2.79
N ASN A 271 24.16 1.46 -1.95
CA ASN A 271 23.01 1.00 -1.16
C ASN A 271 22.59 2.12 -0.20
N ASN A 272 21.36 2.59 -0.33
CA ASN A 272 20.84 3.71 0.45
C ASN A 272 19.65 3.28 1.31
N ALA A 273 19.94 2.98 2.58
CA ALA A 273 18.92 2.63 3.57
C ALA A 273 17.93 3.78 3.84
N LEU A 274 18.31 5.04 3.59
CA LEU A 274 17.48 6.23 3.84
C LEU A 274 16.31 6.37 2.87
N THR A 275 16.40 5.74 1.70
CA THR A 275 15.29 5.62 0.73
C THR A 275 14.65 4.24 0.74
N GLY A 276 15.00 3.42 1.74
CA GLY A 276 14.57 2.04 1.87
C GLY A 276 13.14 1.88 2.40
N ASN A 277 12.67 0.66 2.29
CA ASN A 277 11.37 0.13 2.67
C ASN A 277 11.25 -0.28 4.15
N HIS A 278 12.31 -0.07 4.96
CA HIS A 278 12.31 -0.33 6.41
C HIS A 278 12.33 0.95 7.25
N ARG A 279 12.61 2.11 6.64
CA ARG A 279 12.75 3.37 7.38
C ARG A 279 11.37 3.88 7.81
N PRO A 280 11.16 4.21 9.10
CA PRO A 280 9.92 4.76 9.61
C PRO A 280 9.37 5.90 8.74
N GLY A 281 8.10 5.81 8.35
CA GLY A 281 7.44 6.83 7.54
C GLY A 281 7.81 6.90 6.05
N ASN A 282 8.83 6.17 5.57
CA ASN A 282 9.25 6.30 4.18
C ASN A 282 8.16 5.91 3.18
N ILE A 283 7.50 4.78 3.44
CA ILE A 283 6.48 4.24 2.54
C ILE A 283 5.14 4.95 2.79
N TYR A 284 4.85 5.31 4.04
CA TYR A 284 3.72 6.17 4.37
C TYR A 284 3.74 7.43 3.49
N ASN A 285 4.85 8.15 3.46
CA ASN A 285 4.96 9.41 2.74
C ASN A 285 5.03 9.25 1.22
N GLY A 286 5.78 8.27 0.72
CA GLY A 286 6.05 8.17 -0.72
C GLY A 286 5.08 7.29 -1.51
N VAL A 287 4.37 6.37 -0.84
CA VAL A 287 3.56 5.34 -1.51
C VAL A 287 2.12 5.34 -1.04
N LEU A 288 1.88 5.44 0.26
CA LEU A 288 0.51 5.46 0.78
C LEU A 288 -0.15 6.84 0.60
N ARG A 289 0.54 7.90 1.03
CA ARG A 289 0.01 9.26 1.10
C ARG A 289 -0.58 9.80 -0.21
N PRO A 290 0.00 9.55 -1.41
CA PRO A 290 -0.61 10.00 -2.66
C PRO A 290 -2.02 9.43 -2.94
N THR A 291 -2.42 8.35 -2.25
CA THR A 291 -3.76 7.74 -2.39
C THR A 291 -4.71 8.10 -1.24
N ILE A 292 -4.21 8.67 -0.14
CA ILE A 292 -5.03 9.02 1.02
C ILE A 292 -6.04 10.11 0.62
N GLY A 293 -7.31 9.88 0.96
CA GLY A 293 -8.43 10.75 0.61
C GLY A 293 -9.20 10.30 -0.64
N TYR A 294 -8.71 9.31 -1.39
CA TYR A 294 -9.51 8.64 -2.41
C TYR A 294 -10.58 7.76 -1.76
N GLY A 295 -11.81 7.77 -2.29
CA GLY A 295 -12.90 6.95 -1.76
C GLY A 295 -12.58 5.45 -1.86
N ILE A 296 -12.54 4.75 -0.73
CA ILE A 296 -12.34 3.29 -0.68
C ILE A 296 -13.44 2.57 0.10
N ARG A 297 -13.67 1.29 -0.20
CA ARG A 297 -14.40 0.37 0.67
C ARG A 297 -13.51 -0.14 1.79
N GLY A 298 -12.26 -0.49 1.50
CA GLY A 298 -11.35 -1.06 2.50
C GLY A 298 -9.96 -1.38 1.95
N ALA A 299 -9.17 -2.07 2.77
CA ALA A 299 -7.82 -2.50 2.42
C ALA A 299 -7.63 -4.01 2.64
N ILE A 300 -6.88 -4.63 1.73
CA ILE A 300 -6.30 -5.96 1.91
C ILE A 300 -4.79 -5.83 2.12
N TRP A 301 -4.25 -6.60 3.07
CA TRP A 301 -2.89 -6.47 3.56
C TRP A 301 -2.17 -7.81 3.60
N TYR A 302 -0.97 -7.91 3.02
CA TYR A 302 -0.13 -9.10 3.15
C TYR A 302 1.30 -8.69 3.48
N GLN A 303 1.59 -8.68 4.78
CA GLN A 303 2.90 -8.37 5.33
C GLN A 303 3.07 -8.96 6.72
N GLY A 304 4.34 -9.19 7.06
CA GLY A 304 4.80 -9.51 8.39
C GLY A 304 6.23 -10.04 8.35
N GLU A 305 6.69 -10.59 7.23
CA GLU A 305 7.93 -11.34 7.12
C GLU A 305 9.15 -10.51 7.55
N SER A 306 9.22 -9.22 7.19
CA SER A 306 10.29 -8.29 7.64
C SER A 306 10.22 -7.92 9.14
N ASN A 307 9.13 -8.29 9.82
CA ASN A 307 8.89 -8.06 11.24
C ASN A 307 8.89 -9.36 12.06
N ALA A 308 9.10 -10.54 11.46
CA ALA A 308 9.02 -11.84 12.15
C ALA A 308 9.90 -11.90 13.41
N GLY A 309 11.17 -11.47 13.30
CA GLY A 309 12.08 -11.38 14.45
C GLY A 309 11.72 -10.33 15.52
N ARG A 310 10.58 -9.64 15.40
CA ARG A 310 10.06 -8.62 16.34
C ARG A 310 8.55 -8.79 16.58
N ALA A 311 8.06 -10.02 16.59
CA ALA A 311 6.64 -10.34 16.76
C ALA A 311 5.97 -9.63 17.96
N TYR A 312 6.64 -9.54 19.12
CA TYR A 312 6.12 -8.81 20.29
C TYR A 312 5.89 -7.32 20.03
N GLN A 313 6.81 -6.65 19.34
CA GLN A 313 6.61 -5.25 18.92
C GLN A 313 5.49 -5.16 17.86
N TYR A 314 5.36 -6.17 17.01
CA TYR A 314 4.33 -6.23 15.96
C TYR A 314 2.90 -6.28 16.55
N ARG A 315 2.70 -6.91 17.72
CA ARG A 315 1.41 -6.94 18.45
C ARG A 315 0.83 -5.55 18.72
N ASP A 316 1.69 -4.54 18.85
CA ASP A 316 1.29 -3.14 19.03
C ASP A 316 1.39 -2.32 17.73
N LEU A 317 2.46 -2.53 16.96
CA LEU A 317 2.74 -1.78 15.73
C LEU A 317 1.69 -2.00 14.65
N PHE A 318 1.21 -3.23 14.45
CA PHE A 318 0.26 -3.52 13.38
C PHE A 318 -1.13 -2.92 13.64
N PRO A 319 -1.73 -3.05 14.84
CA PRO A 319 -2.93 -2.29 15.18
C PRO A 319 -2.74 -0.77 15.08
N LEU A 320 -1.60 -0.24 15.53
CA LEU A 320 -1.27 1.19 15.40
C LEU A 320 -1.26 1.63 13.93
N MET A 321 -0.68 0.83 13.04
CA MET A 321 -0.65 1.13 11.61
C MET A 321 -2.06 1.18 11.01
N ILE A 322 -2.92 0.19 11.32
CA ILE A 322 -4.30 0.17 10.85
C ILE A 322 -5.07 1.40 11.35
N GLN A 323 -4.94 1.72 12.64
CA GLN A 323 -5.60 2.89 13.22
C GLN A 323 -5.08 4.18 12.58
N ASN A 324 -3.76 4.31 12.40
CA ASN A 324 -3.17 5.46 11.72
C ASN A 324 -3.77 5.65 10.33
N TRP A 325 -3.93 4.58 9.55
CA TRP A 325 -4.52 4.65 8.22
C TRP A 325 -5.98 5.10 8.26
N ARG A 326 -6.79 4.54 9.17
CA ARG A 326 -8.19 4.94 9.38
C ARG A 326 -8.31 6.42 9.74
N ASP A 327 -7.45 6.90 10.66
CA ASP A 327 -7.44 8.29 11.10
C ASP A 327 -7.12 9.26 9.97
N VAL A 328 -6.10 8.96 9.14
CA VAL A 328 -5.70 9.85 8.04
C VAL A 328 -6.61 9.75 6.83
N TRP A 329 -7.29 8.62 6.61
CA TRP A 329 -8.31 8.49 5.57
C TRP A 329 -9.60 9.22 5.94
N GLY A 330 -9.94 9.26 7.24
CA GLY A 330 -11.13 9.94 7.72
C GLY A 330 -12.45 9.30 7.28
N GLN A 331 -12.43 7.99 6.95
CA GLN A 331 -13.61 7.21 6.53
C GLN A 331 -14.09 6.23 7.61
N GLY A 332 -13.82 6.53 8.88
CA GLY A 332 -14.15 5.66 10.01
C GLY A 332 -13.38 4.34 9.99
N ASP A 333 -13.95 3.31 10.61
CA ASP A 333 -13.35 1.98 10.73
C ASP A 333 -13.57 1.15 9.46
N PHE A 334 -13.04 1.58 8.33
CA PHE A 334 -13.18 0.83 7.08
C PHE A 334 -12.61 -0.61 7.22
N PRO A 335 -13.21 -1.59 6.52
CA PRO A 335 -12.73 -2.97 6.45
C PRO A 335 -11.23 -3.11 6.20
N PHE A 336 -10.54 -3.83 7.09
CA PHE A 336 -9.12 -4.12 6.95
C PHE A 336 -8.87 -5.62 7.09
N TYR A 337 -8.58 -6.28 5.97
CA TYR A 337 -8.40 -7.74 5.92
C TYR A 337 -6.94 -8.08 5.64
N TRP A 338 -6.34 -8.99 6.39
CA TRP A 338 -4.95 -9.39 6.16
C TRP A 338 -4.77 -10.88 5.96
N VAL A 339 -3.61 -11.23 5.43
CA VAL A 339 -3.17 -12.61 5.23
C VAL A 339 -2.22 -12.98 6.38
N GLN A 340 -2.55 -14.04 7.11
CA GLN A 340 -1.63 -14.62 8.08
C GLN A 340 -0.42 -15.17 7.32
N LEU A 341 0.80 -15.08 7.86
CA LEU A 341 1.95 -15.66 7.16
C LEU A 341 1.77 -17.16 6.90
N ALA A 342 2.15 -17.58 5.70
CA ALA A 342 2.12 -18.97 5.27
C ALA A 342 3.09 -19.82 6.10
N ASP A 343 3.01 -21.15 5.98
CA ASP A 343 4.10 -21.99 6.48
C ASP A 343 5.42 -21.69 5.76
N PHE A 344 6.52 -21.65 6.53
CA PHE A 344 7.85 -21.33 6.05
C PHE A 344 8.89 -21.78 7.09
N ARG A 345 10.04 -22.24 6.58
CA ARG A 345 11.17 -22.87 7.29
C ARG A 345 10.96 -24.36 7.57
N MET A 346 12.08 -25.05 7.77
CA MET A 346 12.10 -26.46 8.11
C MET A 346 11.48 -26.72 9.49
N GLU A 347 10.73 -27.81 9.58
CA GLU A 347 10.30 -28.35 10.86
C GLU A 347 11.49 -28.66 11.77
N LYS A 348 11.28 -28.52 13.07
CA LYS A 348 12.25 -28.90 14.09
C LYS A 348 11.71 -30.10 14.86
N ASP A 349 12.57 -31.10 15.04
CA ASP A 349 12.20 -32.34 15.75
C ASP A 349 11.78 -32.10 17.20
N GLN A 350 12.34 -31.07 17.84
CA GLN A 350 12.07 -30.73 19.23
C GLN A 350 11.29 -29.42 19.35
N PRO A 351 10.33 -29.34 20.29
CA PRO A 351 9.64 -28.09 20.60
C PRO A 351 10.65 -26.97 20.89
N SER A 352 10.49 -25.84 20.22
CA SER A 352 11.36 -24.68 20.42
C SER A 352 10.68 -23.40 19.96
N ASP A 353 11.25 -22.28 20.36
CA ASP A 353 10.76 -20.96 19.96
C ASP A 353 10.79 -20.78 18.44
N SER A 354 9.79 -20.05 17.96
CA SER A 354 9.59 -19.73 16.54
C SER A 354 9.05 -18.32 16.40
N ASP A 355 9.93 -17.41 15.99
CA ASP A 355 9.59 -16.02 15.62
C ASP A 355 8.46 -15.96 14.58
N TRP A 356 8.41 -16.94 13.68
CA TRP A 356 7.36 -17.07 12.67
C TRP A 356 6.01 -17.43 13.27
N ALA A 357 5.98 -18.37 14.24
CA ALA A 357 4.75 -18.71 14.95
C ALA A 357 4.27 -17.54 15.82
N GLU A 358 5.18 -16.87 16.54
CA GLU A 358 4.87 -15.69 17.35
C GLU A 358 4.30 -14.55 16.51
N LEU A 359 4.81 -14.35 15.28
CA LEU A 359 4.29 -13.31 14.40
C LEU A 359 2.88 -13.64 13.90
N ARG A 360 2.59 -14.90 13.54
CA ARG A 360 1.24 -15.32 13.15
C ARG A 360 0.25 -15.13 14.30
N GLU A 361 0.66 -15.45 15.52
CA GLU A 361 -0.12 -15.13 16.71
C GLU A 361 -0.35 -13.62 16.85
N ALA A 362 0.68 -12.79 16.65
CA ALA A 362 0.54 -11.34 16.69
C ALA A 362 -0.45 -10.81 15.64
N GLN A 363 -0.48 -11.41 14.44
CA GLN A 363 -1.49 -11.11 13.41
C GLN A 363 -2.88 -11.48 13.92
N THR A 364 -3.11 -12.69 14.43
CA THR A 364 -4.43 -13.11 14.96
C THR A 364 -4.88 -12.24 16.14
N MET A 365 -3.97 -11.87 17.05
CA MET A 365 -4.26 -11.00 18.20
C MET A 365 -4.80 -9.63 17.76
N THR A 366 -4.41 -9.14 16.58
CA THR A 366 -4.89 -7.85 16.03
C THR A 366 -6.40 -7.84 15.84
N MET A 367 -7.03 -8.98 15.52
CA MET A 367 -8.49 -9.07 15.38
C MET A 367 -9.25 -8.70 16.65
N SER A 368 -8.66 -8.96 17.83
CA SER A 368 -9.27 -8.62 19.12
C SER A 368 -9.11 -7.15 19.50
N ARG A 369 -8.23 -6.41 18.80
CA ARG A 369 -7.87 -5.03 19.12
C ARG A 369 -8.70 -4.01 18.34
N LEU A 370 -9.15 -4.36 17.15
CA LEU A 370 -9.79 -3.43 16.22
C LEU A 370 -11.04 -4.03 15.57
N PRO A 371 -12.14 -3.26 15.45
CA PRO A 371 -13.35 -3.70 14.74
C PRO A 371 -13.12 -3.71 13.23
N ASN A 372 -14.05 -4.34 12.50
CA ASN A 372 -14.06 -4.42 11.03
C ASN A 372 -12.74 -4.95 10.47
N THR A 373 -12.25 -6.02 11.10
CA THR A 373 -11.02 -6.71 10.74
C THR A 373 -11.27 -8.17 10.44
N GLY A 374 -10.33 -8.81 9.74
CA GLY A 374 -10.41 -10.21 9.35
C GLY A 374 -9.06 -10.75 8.91
N GLU A 375 -8.84 -12.03 9.14
CA GLU A 375 -7.60 -12.73 8.83
C GLU A 375 -7.88 -13.91 7.90
N ALA A 376 -7.20 -13.92 6.75
CA ALA A 376 -7.10 -15.09 5.88
C ALA A 376 -5.91 -15.94 6.35
N VAL A 377 -6.19 -17.03 7.06
CA VAL A 377 -5.19 -18.04 7.41
C VAL A 377 -4.78 -18.78 6.15
N ILE A 378 -3.48 -18.97 5.92
CA ILE A 378 -2.93 -19.64 4.72
C ILE A 378 -1.71 -20.54 5.04
N ILE A 379 -1.64 -21.03 6.28
CA ILE A 379 -0.55 -21.92 6.71
C ILE A 379 -0.37 -23.12 5.75
N ASP A 380 -1.48 -23.66 5.26
CA ASP A 380 -1.57 -24.80 4.35
C ASP A 380 -1.15 -24.51 2.90
N LEU A 381 -0.97 -23.23 2.54
CA LEU A 381 -0.54 -22.82 1.20
C LEU A 381 0.98 -22.57 1.12
N GLY A 382 1.68 -22.63 2.26
CA GLY A 382 3.11 -22.35 2.37
C GLY A 382 4.00 -23.51 1.93
N GLU A 383 5.30 -23.21 1.80
CA GLU A 383 6.33 -24.20 1.49
C GLU A 383 7.54 -23.96 2.41
N ALA A 384 8.08 -25.02 3.03
CA ALA A 384 9.17 -24.90 4.00
C ALA A 384 10.42 -24.17 3.48
N GLN A 385 10.66 -24.20 2.16
CA GLN A 385 11.85 -23.61 1.52
C GLN A 385 11.54 -22.34 0.70
N ASP A 386 10.27 -21.96 0.55
CA ASP A 386 9.87 -20.76 -0.20
C ASP A 386 8.95 -19.88 0.63
N ILE A 387 9.44 -18.67 0.94
CA ILE A 387 8.70 -17.65 1.65
C ILE A 387 7.59 -17.00 0.78
N HIS A 388 7.56 -17.29 -0.52
CA HIS A 388 6.64 -16.72 -1.50
C HIS A 388 5.75 -17.79 -2.18
N PRO A 389 4.73 -18.33 -1.48
CA PRO A 389 3.87 -19.36 -2.03
C PRO A 389 3.17 -18.88 -3.32
N LYS A 390 3.19 -19.69 -4.38
CA LYS A 390 2.69 -19.29 -5.70
C LYS A 390 1.17 -19.39 -5.88
N ASN A 391 0.48 -20.14 -5.02
CA ASN A 391 -0.98 -20.19 -5.01
C ASN A 391 -1.56 -18.89 -4.42
N LYS A 392 -1.54 -17.82 -5.23
CA LYS A 392 -2.12 -16.52 -4.86
C LYS A 392 -3.63 -16.47 -5.03
N GLU A 393 -4.21 -17.41 -5.79
CA GLU A 393 -5.64 -17.47 -6.03
C GLU A 393 -6.41 -17.79 -4.75
N ASP A 394 -6.00 -18.84 -4.02
CA ASP A 394 -6.67 -19.20 -2.77
C ASP A 394 -6.49 -18.15 -1.68
N VAL A 395 -5.35 -17.46 -1.66
CA VAL A 395 -5.13 -16.29 -0.79
C VAL A 395 -6.17 -15.20 -1.08
N GLY A 396 -6.32 -14.81 -2.36
CA GLY A 396 -7.29 -13.82 -2.80
C GLY A 396 -8.74 -14.23 -2.51
N LYS A 397 -9.09 -15.50 -2.73
CA LYS A 397 -10.41 -16.05 -2.43
C LYS A 397 -10.74 -16.04 -0.93
N ARG A 398 -9.77 -16.35 -0.05
CA ARG A 398 -9.98 -16.29 1.41
C ARG A 398 -10.22 -14.87 1.91
N LEU A 399 -9.52 -13.87 1.35
CA LEU A 399 -9.81 -12.46 1.62
C LEU A 399 -11.18 -12.05 1.06
N ALA A 400 -11.55 -12.53 -0.14
CA ALA A 400 -12.84 -12.23 -0.74
C ALA A 400 -14.01 -12.78 0.08
N ARG A 401 -13.86 -13.95 0.72
CA ARG A 401 -14.87 -14.49 1.66
C ARG A 401 -15.17 -13.54 2.81
N TRP A 402 -14.13 -12.93 3.40
CA TRP A 402 -14.31 -11.92 4.45
C TRP A 402 -15.13 -10.73 3.95
N ALA A 403 -14.77 -10.16 2.80
CA ALA A 403 -15.50 -9.03 2.23
C ALA A 403 -16.95 -9.39 1.85
N LEU A 404 -17.17 -10.54 1.18
CA LEU A 404 -18.49 -11.05 0.80
C LEU A 404 -19.41 -11.26 2.00
N ALA A 405 -18.91 -11.85 3.08
CA ALA A 405 -19.71 -12.10 4.27
C ALA A 405 -20.00 -10.83 5.06
N ARG A 406 -18.99 -9.97 5.26
CA ARG A 406 -19.08 -8.83 6.18
C ARG A 406 -19.64 -7.57 5.55
N GLU A 407 -19.32 -7.30 4.29
CA GLU A 407 -19.69 -6.06 3.60
C GLU A 407 -20.91 -6.20 2.70
N TYR A 408 -21.16 -7.42 2.21
CA TYR A 408 -22.18 -7.66 1.18
C TYR A 408 -23.26 -8.66 1.61
N GLY A 409 -23.22 -9.13 2.86
CA GLY A 409 -24.29 -9.90 3.48
C GLY A 409 -24.46 -11.33 2.95
N PHE A 410 -23.45 -11.88 2.27
CA PHE A 410 -23.50 -13.29 1.83
C PHE A 410 -23.28 -14.23 3.02
N ASP A 411 -24.13 -15.25 3.14
CA ASP A 411 -23.95 -16.30 4.14
C ASP A 411 -22.85 -17.28 3.70
N LEU A 412 -21.63 -17.03 4.17
CA LEU A 412 -20.42 -17.79 3.82
C LEU A 412 -19.57 -18.05 5.06
N VAL A 413 -18.99 -19.25 5.14
CA VAL A 413 -17.85 -19.50 6.02
C VAL A 413 -16.66 -18.68 5.53
N HIS A 414 -16.26 -17.70 6.35
CA HIS A 414 -15.19 -16.76 6.06
C HIS A 414 -14.12 -16.70 7.16
N GLN A 415 -14.46 -17.15 8.37
CA GLN A 415 -13.54 -17.21 9.51
C GLN A 415 -12.89 -18.59 9.59
N SER A 416 -11.62 -18.62 9.97
CA SER A 416 -10.92 -19.86 10.31
C SER A 416 -11.18 -20.25 11.77
N PRO A 417 -11.04 -21.55 12.13
CA PRO A 417 -11.14 -21.99 13.51
C PRO A 417 -10.24 -21.18 14.44
N ARG A 418 -10.80 -20.66 15.54
CA ARG A 418 -10.06 -19.81 16.48
C ARG A 418 -10.13 -20.40 17.88
N TYR A 419 -8.99 -20.51 18.54
CA TYR A 419 -8.92 -20.98 19.92
C TYR A 419 -9.89 -20.19 20.81
N ALA A 420 -10.75 -20.91 21.52
CA ALA A 420 -11.76 -20.36 22.41
C ALA A 420 -11.40 -20.63 23.88
N SER A 421 -11.10 -21.89 24.22
CA SER A 421 -10.82 -22.29 25.59
C SER A 421 -10.01 -23.57 25.69
N MET A 422 -9.45 -23.78 26.88
CA MET A 422 -8.73 -24.97 27.28
C MET A 422 -9.27 -25.48 28.61
N GLU A 423 -9.54 -26.78 28.70
CA GLU A 423 -9.92 -27.47 29.94
C GLU A 423 -8.99 -28.65 30.21
N ARG A 424 -8.48 -28.78 31.45
CA ARG A 424 -7.70 -29.95 31.86
C ARG A 424 -8.62 -31.02 32.45
N GLN A 425 -8.63 -32.20 31.83
CA GLN A 425 -9.37 -33.36 32.30
C GLN A 425 -8.41 -34.54 32.55
N GLY A 426 -7.97 -34.68 33.81
CA GLY A 426 -7.01 -35.71 34.21
C GLY A 426 -5.67 -35.56 33.48
N SER A 427 -5.35 -36.55 32.63
CA SER A 427 -4.16 -36.58 31.78
C SER A 427 -4.37 -35.97 30.38
N LYS A 428 -5.52 -35.36 30.12
CA LYS A 428 -5.88 -34.76 28.84
C LYS A 428 -6.08 -33.27 28.97
N ILE A 429 -5.85 -32.57 27.86
CA ILE A 429 -6.22 -31.18 27.66
C ILE A 429 -7.24 -31.15 26.52
N ILE A 430 -8.41 -30.57 26.77
CA ILE A 430 -9.48 -30.39 25.80
C ILE A 430 -9.40 -28.95 25.30
N LEU A 431 -9.21 -28.78 23.99
CA LEU A 431 -9.19 -27.47 23.33
C LEU A 431 -10.51 -27.28 22.59
N SER A 432 -11.13 -26.12 22.77
CA SER A 432 -12.34 -25.72 22.06
C SER A 432 -12.00 -24.59 21.09
N PHE A 433 -12.65 -24.61 19.92
CA PHE A 433 -12.45 -23.64 18.87
C PHE A 433 -13.79 -23.06 18.43
N ASP A 434 -13.83 -21.74 18.26
CA ASP A 434 -14.93 -21.06 17.58
C ASP A 434 -14.75 -21.16 16.06
N HIS A 435 -15.79 -20.80 15.30
CA HIS A 435 -15.74 -20.63 13.83
C HIS A 435 -15.31 -21.87 13.04
N VAL A 436 -15.70 -23.07 13.50
CA VAL A 436 -15.33 -24.35 12.87
C VAL A 436 -16.13 -24.70 11.61
N GLY A 437 -17.13 -23.90 11.22
CA GLY A 437 -17.96 -24.18 10.05
C GLY A 437 -18.63 -25.55 10.15
N GLY A 438 -18.30 -26.46 9.23
CA GLY A 438 -18.80 -27.84 9.22
C GLY A 438 -18.09 -28.80 10.19
N GLY A 439 -17.06 -28.35 10.89
CA GLY A 439 -16.24 -29.15 11.81
C GLY A 439 -14.75 -28.99 11.56
N LEU A 440 -13.94 -29.64 12.39
CA LEU A 440 -12.48 -29.73 12.19
C LEU A 440 -12.17 -30.93 11.31
N ASP A 441 -11.37 -30.71 10.27
CA ASP A 441 -10.87 -31.75 9.38
C ASP A 441 -9.34 -31.69 9.27
N LEU A 442 -8.73 -32.83 8.96
CA LEU A 442 -7.30 -32.95 8.77
C LEU A 442 -6.95 -32.83 7.29
N PHE A 443 -5.96 -32.00 7.00
CA PHE A 443 -5.40 -31.86 5.67
C PHE A 443 -3.99 -32.45 5.63
N ASP A 444 -3.71 -33.30 4.65
CA ASP A 444 -2.42 -33.95 4.38
C ASP A 444 -1.86 -34.88 5.50
N VAL A 445 -2.60 -35.04 6.61
CA VAL A 445 -2.21 -35.90 7.74
C VAL A 445 -3.36 -36.79 8.21
N GLN A 446 -3.02 -37.94 8.79
CA GLN A 446 -4.00 -38.93 9.29
C GLN A 446 -4.40 -38.71 10.75
N LYS A 447 -3.64 -37.90 11.49
CA LYS A 447 -3.88 -37.57 12.91
C LYS A 447 -3.53 -36.10 13.14
N PRO A 448 -4.15 -35.40 14.12
CA PRO A 448 -3.74 -34.06 14.49
C PRO A 448 -2.29 -34.08 15.01
N VAL A 449 -1.47 -33.16 14.51
CA VAL A 449 -0.06 -32.99 14.84
C VAL A 449 0.22 -31.54 15.27
N GLY A 450 1.44 -31.25 15.74
CA GLY A 450 1.88 -29.90 16.08
C GLY A 450 1.51 -29.43 17.50
N PHE A 451 1.01 -30.33 18.36
CA PHE A 451 0.70 -30.02 19.76
C PHE A 451 1.88 -30.32 20.67
N THR A 452 2.22 -29.36 21.53
CA THR A 452 3.22 -29.53 22.58
C THR A 452 2.65 -29.06 23.92
N ILE A 453 3.02 -29.72 25.01
CA ILE A 453 2.56 -29.42 26.37
C ILE A 453 3.75 -29.38 27.32
N ALA A 454 3.69 -28.52 28.33
CA ALA A 454 4.72 -28.41 29.36
C ALA A 454 4.11 -28.36 30.77
N GLY A 455 4.90 -28.76 31.76
CA GLY A 455 4.58 -28.54 33.17
C GLY A 455 4.99 -27.14 33.64
N ALA A 456 5.08 -26.97 34.96
CA ALA A 456 5.55 -25.71 35.56
C ALA A 456 7.03 -25.41 35.26
N ASP A 457 7.79 -26.40 34.80
CA ASP A 457 9.18 -26.29 34.39
C ASP A 457 9.37 -25.72 32.98
N GLN A 458 8.28 -25.50 32.23
CA GLN A 458 8.28 -25.02 30.84
C GLN A 458 9.08 -25.92 29.88
N GLN A 459 9.28 -27.19 30.22
CA GLN A 459 9.89 -28.15 29.31
C GLN A 459 8.82 -28.76 28.41
N PHE A 460 8.69 -28.22 27.20
CA PHE A 460 7.69 -28.67 26.23
C PHE A 460 8.02 -30.05 25.68
N GLN A 461 7.00 -30.91 25.64
CA GLN A 461 7.03 -32.26 25.08
C GLN A 461 5.92 -32.39 24.03
N HIS A 462 6.14 -33.25 23.03
CA HIS A 462 5.11 -33.55 22.04
C HIS A 462 3.88 -34.21 22.68
N ALA A 463 2.70 -33.83 22.21
CA ALA A 463 1.42 -34.38 22.67
C ALA A 463 0.66 -35.02 21.50
N GLU A 464 0.00 -36.14 21.77
CA GLU A 464 -0.90 -36.76 20.80
C GLU A 464 -2.22 -36.00 20.74
N GLY A 465 -2.63 -35.60 19.53
CA GLY A 465 -3.90 -34.94 19.29
C GLY A 465 -5.00 -35.90 18.82
N LYS A 466 -6.25 -35.60 19.16
CA LYS A 466 -7.45 -36.25 18.61
C LYS A 466 -8.57 -35.22 18.45
N ILE A 467 -9.23 -35.23 17.29
CA ILE A 467 -10.45 -34.43 17.09
C ILE A 467 -11.60 -35.08 17.86
N LEU A 468 -12.30 -34.27 18.64
CA LEU A 468 -13.52 -34.65 19.35
C LEU A 468 -14.68 -34.00 18.62
N ASN A 469 -15.49 -34.82 17.94
CA ASN A 469 -16.69 -34.38 17.22
C ASN A 469 -17.92 -34.39 18.13
#